data_AF-A0A1Q3TDC1-F1
#
_entry.id   AF-A0A1Q3TDC1-F1
#
_cell.length_a   1.000
_cell.length_b   1.000
_cell.length_c   1.000
_cell.angle_alpha   90.00
_cell.angle_beta   90.00
_cell.angle_gamma   90.00
#
_symmetry.space_group_name_H-M   'P 1'
#
loop_
_entity.id
_entity.type
_entity.pdbx_description
1 polymer ?
#
loop_
_entity_poly.entity_id
_entity_poly.type
_entity_poly.pdbx_seq_one_letter_code
_entity_poly.pdbx_strand_id
1 'polypeptide(L)'
;MNVEAIKTCIEALNNLDPRSADAYAKAVAYFREAKRVPFFVLDFPNLPFYIFRTRTHQSNNFFEHFADLALPPAGVVGGYGRCNIPGQPVFYGSDFRPTSYMELLEYWVSEKKEQYLFATIGKWKISNQLSALIVTSPYEKDRSSFYDKSHGERLDHFINSYSGEEKEAMILFYKFLFDRFRKPAKNDPQTYLITSAYSNLAFKNKKVDAIFYPSVPFQGDGVNLAIQAGYDFDKNLQLELVARNQFERLDTTPHPTFQEVELRQAKQLDHGNQRIIW
;
A
#
# COMPACT_ATOMS: atom_id res chain seq x y z
N MET A 1 10.64 -11.77 -22.57
CA MET A 1 9.23 -12.09 -22.23
C MET A 1 8.44 -12.15 -23.53
N ASN A 2 7.37 -12.96 -23.63
CA ASN A 2 6.53 -13.00 -24.85
C ASN A 2 5.05 -12.84 -24.48
N VAL A 3 4.23 -12.44 -25.46
CA VAL A 3 2.83 -12.04 -25.20
C VAL A 3 1.99 -13.23 -24.75
N GLU A 4 2.21 -14.40 -25.36
CA GLU A 4 1.44 -15.60 -25.05
C GLU A 4 1.65 -16.06 -23.61
N ALA A 5 2.89 -16.11 -23.14
CA ALA A 5 3.22 -16.48 -21.77
C ALA A 5 2.56 -15.54 -20.74
N ILE A 6 2.47 -14.24 -21.04
CA ILE A 6 1.80 -13.28 -20.17
C ILE A 6 0.28 -13.48 -20.18
N LYS A 7 -0.33 -13.74 -21.35
CA LYS A 7 -1.75 -14.07 -21.45
C LYS A 7 -2.08 -15.34 -20.65
N THR A 8 -1.33 -16.41 -20.83
CA THR A 8 -1.50 -17.67 -20.07
C THR A 8 -1.37 -17.43 -18.57
N CYS A 9 -0.37 -16.64 -18.14
CA CYS A 9 -0.20 -16.28 -16.73
C CYS A 9 -1.40 -15.50 -16.19
N ILE A 10 -1.88 -14.47 -16.92
CA ILE A 10 -3.04 -13.66 -16.51
C ILE A 10 -4.29 -14.54 -16.42
N GLU A 11 -4.53 -15.39 -17.40
CA GLU A 11 -5.66 -16.31 -17.41
C GLU A 11 -5.60 -17.29 -16.23
N ALA A 12 -4.44 -17.90 -15.98
CA ALA A 12 -4.24 -18.80 -14.85
C ALA A 12 -4.46 -18.09 -13.50
N LEU A 13 -4.00 -16.84 -13.34
CA LEU A 13 -4.24 -16.04 -12.14
C LEU A 13 -5.73 -15.68 -11.97
N ASN A 14 -6.43 -15.36 -13.06
CA ASN A 14 -7.86 -15.01 -13.03
C ASN A 14 -8.77 -16.21 -12.79
N ASN A 15 -8.34 -17.42 -13.16
CA ASN A 15 -9.10 -18.65 -12.96
C ASN A 15 -8.75 -19.38 -11.65
N LEU A 16 -7.75 -18.89 -10.91
CA LEU A 16 -7.34 -19.48 -9.64
C LEU A 16 -8.38 -19.21 -8.55
N ASP A 17 -8.86 -20.26 -7.89
CA ASP A 17 -9.71 -20.12 -6.69
C ASP A 17 -8.88 -19.57 -5.53
N PRO A 18 -9.15 -18.33 -5.06
CA PRO A 18 -8.36 -17.70 -4.03
C PRO A 18 -8.54 -18.32 -2.65
N ARG A 19 -9.51 -19.24 -2.48
CA ARG A 19 -9.77 -19.94 -1.23
C ARG A 19 -9.04 -21.28 -1.13
N SER A 20 -8.39 -21.72 -2.20
CA SER A 20 -7.60 -22.96 -2.18
C SER A 20 -6.40 -22.83 -1.26
N ALA A 21 -6.07 -23.89 -0.52
CA ALA A 21 -4.99 -23.86 0.47
C ALA A 21 -3.61 -23.56 -0.14
N ASP A 22 -3.42 -23.89 -1.42
CA ASP A 22 -2.19 -23.65 -2.17
C ASP A 22 -2.30 -22.47 -3.15
N ALA A 23 -3.36 -21.65 -3.07
CA ALA A 23 -3.61 -20.53 -3.98
C ALA A 23 -2.41 -19.61 -4.11
N TYR A 24 -1.83 -19.19 -2.97
CA TYR A 24 -0.69 -18.28 -2.98
C TYR A 24 0.55 -18.89 -3.65
N ALA A 25 0.84 -20.17 -3.37
CA ALA A 25 1.95 -20.87 -3.99
C ALA A 25 1.77 -20.99 -5.51
N LYS A 26 0.56 -21.32 -5.96
CA LYS A 26 0.19 -21.36 -7.39
C LYS A 26 0.33 -20.00 -8.06
N ALA A 27 -0.19 -18.94 -7.45
CA ALA A 27 -0.07 -17.58 -7.98
C ALA A 27 1.41 -17.17 -8.18
N VAL A 28 2.26 -17.46 -7.20
CA VAL A 28 3.71 -17.23 -7.31
C VAL A 28 4.34 -18.08 -8.43
N ALA A 29 3.90 -19.33 -8.60
CA ALA A 29 4.36 -20.21 -9.67
C ALA A 29 4.01 -19.65 -11.05
N TYR A 30 2.75 -19.24 -11.28
CA TYR A 30 2.32 -18.67 -12.56
C TYR A 30 3.12 -17.43 -12.95
N PHE A 31 3.37 -16.52 -12.00
CA PHE A 31 4.25 -15.37 -12.25
C PHE A 31 5.66 -15.81 -12.67
N ARG A 32 6.24 -16.83 -12.04
CA ARG A 32 7.58 -17.34 -12.39
C ARG A 32 7.61 -18.02 -13.76
N GLU A 33 6.56 -18.75 -14.11
CA GLU A 33 6.40 -19.44 -15.39
C GLU A 33 6.32 -18.47 -16.58
N ALA A 34 5.80 -17.25 -16.36
CA ALA A 34 5.79 -16.18 -17.36
C ALA A 34 7.19 -15.70 -17.81
N LYS A 35 8.28 -16.21 -17.18
CA LYS A 35 9.70 -15.94 -17.45
C LYS A 35 10.05 -14.44 -17.46
N ARG A 36 10.77 -14.01 -16.41
CA ARG A 36 11.25 -12.63 -16.15
C ARG A 36 10.11 -11.65 -15.83
N VAL A 37 9.43 -11.82 -14.70
CA VAL A 37 8.51 -10.81 -14.15
C VAL A 37 9.23 -9.46 -14.07
N PRO A 38 8.72 -8.41 -14.74
CA PRO A 38 9.40 -7.12 -14.80
C PRO A 38 9.06 -6.32 -13.54
N PHE A 39 10.07 -5.71 -12.92
CA PHE A 39 9.89 -4.83 -11.77
C PHE A 39 10.33 -3.42 -12.16
N PHE A 40 9.39 -2.49 -12.20
CA PHE A 40 9.69 -1.08 -12.46
C PHE A 40 10.06 -0.43 -11.12
N VAL A 41 11.36 -0.46 -10.81
CA VAL A 41 11.91 -0.01 -9.53
C VAL A 41 12.63 1.31 -9.72
N LEU A 42 12.31 2.28 -8.87
CA LEU A 42 12.98 3.59 -8.84
C LEU A 42 13.64 3.81 -7.49
N ASP A 43 14.86 4.35 -7.52
CA ASP A 43 15.49 4.96 -6.35
C ASP A 43 14.90 6.35 -6.10
N PHE A 44 14.69 6.68 -4.83
CA PHE A 44 14.25 8.01 -4.38
C PHE A 44 15.43 8.76 -3.76
N PRO A 45 16.22 9.52 -4.56
CA PRO A 45 17.38 10.26 -4.06
C PRO A 45 16.99 11.56 -3.34
N ASN A 46 15.80 12.09 -3.60
CA ASN A 46 15.34 13.38 -3.07
C ASN A 46 14.69 13.20 -1.70
N LEU A 47 15.54 13.00 -0.71
CA LEU A 47 15.15 12.80 0.69
C LEU A 47 15.47 14.06 1.52
N PRO A 48 14.71 14.34 2.58
CA PRO A 48 13.64 13.51 3.11
C PRO A 48 12.27 13.73 2.43
N PHE A 49 11.39 12.74 2.49
CA PHE A 49 9.95 12.93 2.26
C PHE A 49 9.13 12.37 3.43
N TYR A 50 7.88 12.81 3.50
CA TYR A 50 6.99 12.46 4.60
C TYR A 50 5.90 11.51 4.16
N ILE A 51 5.55 10.59 5.06
CA ILE A 51 4.41 9.69 4.90
C ILE A 51 3.54 9.74 6.15
N PHE A 52 2.30 9.31 5.98
CA PHE A 52 1.29 9.32 7.01
C PHE A 52 0.75 7.92 7.22
N ARG A 53 0.75 7.46 8.47
CA ARG A 53 0.15 6.18 8.83
C ARG A 53 -0.89 6.41 9.90
N THR A 54 -2.11 5.98 9.62
CA THR A 54 -3.23 6.09 10.54
C THR A 54 -3.62 4.72 11.08
N ARG A 55 -3.93 4.66 12.36
CA ARG A 55 -4.49 3.49 13.02
C ARG A 55 -5.77 3.85 13.76
N THR A 56 -6.79 3.00 13.60
CA THR A 56 -8.07 3.13 14.29
C THR A 56 -7.97 2.51 15.69
N HIS A 57 -8.59 3.13 16.68
CA HIS A 57 -8.72 2.59 18.04
C HIS A 57 -10.10 1.98 18.26
N GLN A 58 -10.21 1.17 19.31
CA GLN A 58 -11.50 0.69 19.82
C GLN A 58 -12.01 1.54 20.99
N SER A 59 -11.14 2.34 21.61
CA SER A 59 -11.44 3.15 22.79
C SER A 59 -10.80 4.52 22.67
N ASN A 60 -11.10 5.40 23.63
CA ASN A 60 -10.53 6.74 23.74
C ASN A 60 -9.08 6.74 24.27
N ASN A 61 -8.39 5.60 24.22
CA ASN A 61 -7.03 5.47 24.73
C ASN A 61 -6.03 6.12 23.75
N PHE A 62 -4.89 6.54 24.31
CA PHE A 62 -3.77 7.02 23.52
C PHE A 62 -2.77 5.90 23.26
N PHE A 63 -2.08 5.97 22.13
CA PHE A 63 -0.87 5.17 21.91
C PHE A 63 0.30 5.80 22.63
N GLU A 64 1.06 5.00 23.38
CA GLU A 64 2.15 5.49 24.23
C GLU A 64 3.53 5.19 23.64
N HIS A 65 3.62 4.30 22.66
CA HIS A 65 4.87 3.84 22.08
C HIS A 65 4.91 4.04 20.57
N PHE A 66 6.10 4.28 20.02
CA PHE A 66 6.25 4.40 18.56
C PHE A 66 5.85 3.11 17.84
N ALA A 67 6.11 1.96 18.48
CA ALA A 67 5.71 0.63 17.99
C ALA A 67 4.20 0.51 17.76
N ASP A 68 3.38 1.26 18.51
CA ASP A 68 1.92 1.29 18.29
C ASP A 68 1.56 1.86 16.91
N LEU A 69 2.39 2.74 16.36
CA LEU A 69 2.18 3.36 15.04
C LEU A 69 3.11 2.80 13.96
N ALA A 70 4.05 1.92 14.32
CA ALA A 70 5.01 1.32 13.40
C ALA A 70 4.44 0.05 12.72
N LEU A 71 5.31 -0.93 12.44
CA LEU A 71 4.94 -2.24 11.92
C LEU A 71 4.03 -3.00 12.89
N PRO A 72 2.98 -3.66 12.39
CA PRO A 72 2.17 -4.52 13.24
C PRO A 72 2.95 -5.80 13.61
N PRO A 73 2.74 -6.38 14.80
CA PRO A 73 3.26 -7.70 15.13
C PRO A 73 2.78 -8.78 14.13
N ALA A 74 3.63 -9.75 13.78
CA ALA A 74 3.28 -10.79 12.81
C ALA A 74 2.00 -11.56 13.18
N GLY A 75 1.80 -11.88 14.46
CA GLY A 75 0.65 -12.62 14.95
C GLY A 75 -0.71 -11.91 14.79
N VAL A 76 -0.74 -10.60 14.54
CA VAL A 76 -1.99 -9.85 14.32
C VAL A 76 -2.32 -9.64 12.83
N VAL A 77 -1.41 -9.99 11.93
CA VAL A 77 -1.63 -9.90 10.48
C VAL A 77 -2.41 -11.13 10.02
N GLY A 78 -3.74 -11.12 10.20
CA GLY A 78 -4.58 -12.29 9.93
C GLY A 78 -4.97 -12.52 8.47
N GLY A 79 -4.89 -11.48 7.62
CA GLY A 79 -5.42 -11.51 6.26
C GLY A 79 -4.42 -11.10 5.20
N TYR A 80 -4.79 -11.36 3.94
CA TYR A 80 -4.09 -10.80 2.80
C TYR A 80 -4.34 -9.29 2.69
N GLY A 81 -3.30 -8.55 2.35
CA GLY A 81 -3.41 -7.18 1.85
C GLY A 81 -2.86 -7.11 0.43
N ARG A 82 -2.74 -5.90 -0.13
CA ARG A 82 -2.15 -5.73 -1.47
C ARG A 82 -0.68 -6.15 -1.54
N CYS A 83 0.04 -5.97 -0.43
CA CYS A 83 1.48 -6.16 -0.38
C CYS A 83 1.90 -7.17 0.71
N ASN A 84 0.96 -7.90 1.33
CA ASN A 84 1.29 -8.87 2.37
C ASN A 84 0.38 -10.10 2.32
N ILE A 85 0.88 -11.21 2.85
CA ILE A 85 0.11 -12.41 3.21
C ILE A 85 -0.15 -12.46 4.72
N PRO A 86 -1.01 -13.37 5.22
CA PRO A 86 -1.15 -13.60 6.66
C PRO A 86 0.21 -13.90 7.32
N GLY A 87 0.43 -13.30 8.49
CA GLY A 87 1.68 -13.42 9.25
C GLY A 87 2.84 -12.57 8.74
N GLN A 88 2.67 -11.77 7.68
CA GLN A 88 3.72 -10.92 7.11
C GLN A 88 3.48 -9.43 7.44
N PRO A 89 4.20 -8.85 8.41
CA PRO A 89 4.15 -7.41 8.67
C PRO A 89 4.59 -6.58 7.47
N VAL A 90 3.80 -5.56 7.17
CA VAL A 90 4.12 -4.51 6.21
C VAL A 90 3.69 -3.18 6.80
N PHE A 91 4.54 -2.17 6.65
CA PHE A 91 4.22 -0.80 7.06
C PHE A 91 3.45 -0.16 5.92
N TYR A 92 2.13 -0.03 6.10
CA TYR A 92 1.27 0.71 5.20
C TYR A 92 1.16 2.17 5.62
N GLY A 93 1.35 3.08 4.69
CA GLY A 93 1.16 4.51 4.85
C GLY A 93 0.71 5.17 3.55
N SER A 94 0.60 6.50 3.57
CA SER A 94 0.22 7.31 2.42
C SER A 94 1.05 8.58 2.33
N ASP A 95 1.06 9.20 1.16
CA ASP A 95 1.72 10.48 0.88
C ASP A 95 1.16 11.66 1.69
N PHE A 96 -0.15 11.67 1.93
CA PHE A 96 -0.84 12.74 2.66
C PHE A 96 -1.77 12.21 3.75
N ARG A 97 -2.07 13.08 4.71
CA ARG A 97 -3.03 12.82 5.80
C ARG A 97 -4.44 12.44 5.29
N PRO A 98 -5.07 13.18 4.33
CA PRO A 98 -6.40 12.83 3.84
C PRO A 98 -6.45 11.43 3.23
N THR A 99 -5.47 11.07 2.41
CA THR A 99 -5.32 9.72 1.86
C THR A 99 -5.34 8.66 2.97
N SER A 100 -4.59 8.90 4.05
CA SER A 100 -4.46 7.98 5.19
C SER A 100 -5.80 7.68 5.87
N TYR A 101 -6.68 8.69 6.01
CA TYR A 101 -8.02 8.49 6.55
C TYR A 101 -8.97 7.84 5.54
N MET A 102 -8.89 8.24 4.27
CA MET A 102 -9.75 7.70 3.22
C MET A 102 -9.58 6.19 3.04
N GLU A 103 -8.37 5.66 3.21
CA GLU A 103 -8.09 4.22 3.23
C GLU A 103 -8.81 3.46 4.37
N LEU A 104 -9.17 4.16 5.45
CA LEU A 104 -9.89 3.58 6.59
C LEU A 104 -11.41 3.76 6.50
N LEU A 105 -11.89 4.64 5.63
CA LEU A 105 -13.29 5.04 5.57
C LEU A 105 -14.21 3.84 5.31
N GLU A 106 -13.86 2.97 4.36
CA GLU A 106 -14.67 1.78 4.06
C GLU A 106 -14.77 0.82 5.26
N TYR A 107 -13.71 0.72 6.07
CA TYR A 107 -13.71 -0.04 7.31
C TYR A 107 -14.55 0.65 8.40
N TRP A 108 -14.42 1.97 8.56
CA TRP A 108 -15.25 2.72 9.51
C TRP A 108 -16.73 2.63 9.19
N VAL A 109 -17.11 2.74 7.92
CA VAL A 109 -18.51 2.62 7.49
C VAL A 109 -19.08 1.25 7.85
N SER A 110 -18.36 0.16 7.56
CA SER A 110 -18.88 -1.20 7.74
C SER A 110 -18.76 -1.72 9.18
N GLU A 111 -17.64 -1.48 9.86
CA GLU A 111 -17.31 -2.12 11.14
C GLU A 111 -17.45 -1.20 12.36
N LYS A 112 -17.44 0.14 12.18
CA LYS A 112 -17.51 1.11 13.28
C LYS A 112 -18.89 1.76 13.35
N LYS A 113 -19.75 1.21 14.19
CA LYS A 113 -21.16 1.63 14.34
C LYS A 113 -21.39 2.56 15.53
N GLU A 114 -20.36 2.75 16.35
CA GLU A 114 -20.37 3.64 17.50
C GLU A 114 -20.52 5.11 17.05
N GLN A 115 -21.09 5.95 17.93
CA GLN A 115 -21.22 7.40 17.69
C GLN A 115 -19.85 8.06 17.53
N TYR A 116 -18.85 7.61 18.29
CA TYR A 116 -17.49 8.14 18.24
C TYR A 116 -16.52 7.07 17.79
N LEU A 117 -15.62 7.46 16.89
CA LEU A 117 -14.45 6.67 16.52
C LEU A 117 -13.18 7.49 16.80
N PHE A 118 -12.10 6.78 17.08
CA PHE A 118 -10.82 7.40 17.36
C PHE A 118 -9.78 6.87 16.37
N ALA A 119 -8.94 7.77 15.86
CA ALA A 119 -7.83 7.39 14.99
C ALA A 119 -6.58 8.16 15.41
N THR A 120 -5.44 7.48 15.49
CA THR A 120 -4.15 8.16 15.67
C THR A 120 -3.36 8.09 14.38
N ILE A 121 -2.87 9.25 13.97
CA ILE A 121 -2.01 9.42 12.81
C ILE A 121 -0.59 9.74 13.25
N GLY A 122 0.37 9.06 12.64
CA GLY A 122 1.79 9.39 12.71
C GLY A 122 2.25 10.00 11.39
N LYS A 123 2.96 11.13 11.45
CA LYS A 123 3.74 11.68 10.33
C LYS A 123 5.18 11.18 10.47
N TRP A 124 5.61 10.40 9.50
CA TRP A 124 6.93 9.78 9.49
C TRP A 124 7.78 10.42 8.40
N LYS A 125 9.03 10.69 8.73
CA LYS A 125 10.05 11.21 7.82
C LYS A 125 10.95 10.07 7.36
N ILE A 126 11.00 9.84 6.07
CA ILE A 126 11.98 8.94 5.45
C ILE A 126 13.22 9.76 5.16
N SER A 127 14.33 9.46 5.83
CA SER A 127 15.54 10.31 5.78
C SER A 127 16.68 9.72 4.94
N ASN A 128 16.64 8.42 4.66
CA ASN A 128 17.68 7.70 3.92
C ASN A 128 17.10 7.02 2.68
N GLN A 129 17.97 6.45 1.84
CA GLN A 129 17.61 5.84 0.56
C GLN A 129 16.38 4.92 0.71
N LEU A 130 15.49 5.05 -0.27
CA LEU A 130 14.38 4.15 -0.47
C LEU A 130 14.36 3.75 -1.94
N SER A 131 14.39 2.46 -2.20
CA SER A 131 14.14 1.92 -3.53
C SER A 131 12.76 1.31 -3.55
N ALA A 132 11.92 1.74 -4.49
CA ALA A 132 10.53 1.31 -4.52
C ALA A 132 10.08 0.79 -5.88
N LEU A 133 9.31 -0.29 -5.85
CA LEU A 133 8.52 -0.73 -6.97
C LEU A 133 7.38 0.26 -7.17
N ILE A 134 7.22 0.73 -8.40
CA ILE A 134 6.20 1.69 -8.77
C ILE A 134 5.11 0.99 -9.58
N VAL A 135 3.88 1.05 -9.08
CA VAL A 135 2.70 0.63 -9.83
C VAL A 135 2.06 1.86 -10.46
N THR A 136 2.04 1.92 -11.79
CA THR A 136 1.41 2.98 -12.59
C THR A 136 0.95 2.40 -13.94
N SER A 137 0.17 3.16 -14.72
CA SER A 137 -0.36 2.68 -15.99
C SER A 137 0.63 2.83 -17.15
N PRO A 138 0.76 1.80 -18.00
CA PRO A 138 1.48 1.94 -19.28
C PRO A 138 0.69 2.72 -20.34
N TYR A 139 -0.55 3.14 -20.06
CA TYR A 139 -1.37 3.94 -20.97
C TYR A 139 -1.61 5.34 -20.42
N GLU A 140 -1.25 6.35 -21.21
CA GLU A 140 -1.41 7.77 -20.85
C GLU A 140 -2.85 8.13 -20.42
N LYS A 141 -3.85 7.62 -21.15
CA LYS A 141 -5.28 7.88 -20.88
C LYS A 141 -5.75 7.42 -19.50
N ASP A 142 -5.06 6.45 -18.90
CA ASP A 142 -5.41 5.91 -17.58
C ASP A 142 -4.65 6.63 -16.44
N ARG A 143 -3.81 7.63 -16.76
CA ARG A 143 -3.01 8.41 -15.80
C ARG A 143 -3.79 9.64 -15.33
N SER A 144 -4.63 9.45 -14.32
CA SER A 144 -5.49 10.52 -13.81
C SER A 144 -4.74 11.49 -12.90
N SER A 145 -3.86 10.99 -12.01
CA SER A 145 -3.21 11.81 -10.97
C SER A 145 -1.80 12.27 -11.33
N PHE A 146 -1.26 13.20 -10.55
CA PHE A 146 0.15 13.62 -10.67
C PHE A 146 1.11 12.44 -10.51
N TYR A 147 0.82 11.55 -9.55
CA TYR A 147 1.61 10.33 -9.35
C TYR A 147 1.60 9.47 -10.62
N ASP A 148 0.44 9.19 -11.22
CA ASP A 148 0.36 8.34 -12.40
C ASP A 148 1.08 8.97 -13.60
N LYS A 149 0.93 10.28 -13.80
CA LYS A 149 1.56 11.01 -14.92
C LYS A 149 3.08 11.00 -14.78
N SER A 150 3.60 11.47 -13.65
CA SER A 150 5.05 11.57 -13.41
C SER A 150 5.76 10.21 -13.43
N HIS A 151 5.17 9.18 -12.84
CA HIS A 151 5.74 7.84 -12.86
C HIS A 151 5.47 7.10 -14.17
N GLY A 152 4.34 7.40 -14.83
CA GLY A 152 3.96 6.81 -16.10
C GLY A 152 4.89 7.21 -17.23
N GLU A 153 5.33 8.47 -17.30
CA GLU A 153 6.36 8.92 -18.25
C GLU A 153 7.69 8.16 -18.04
N ARG A 154 8.09 7.95 -16.78
CA ARG A 154 9.28 7.15 -16.46
C ARG A 154 9.09 5.67 -16.83
N LEU A 155 7.89 5.13 -16.63
CA LEU A 155 7.55 3.77 -17.06
C LEU A 155 7.61 3.66 -18.59
N ASP A 156 7.16 4.68 -19.34
CA ASP A 156 7.26 4.70 -20.80
C ASP A 156 8.72 4.64 -21.23
N HIS A 157 9.60 5.44 -20.64
CA HIS A 157 11.04 5.36 -20.92
C HIS A 157 11.61 3.97 -20.63
N PHE A 158 11.22 3.36 -19.51
CA PHE A 158 11.63 2.00 -19.16
C PHE A 158 11.14 0.96 -20.18
N ILE A 159 9.85 0.98 -20.54
CA ILE A 159 9.25 0.06 -21.53
C ILE A 159 9.84 0.30 -22.93
N ASN A 160 10.11 1.55 -23.31
CA ASN A 160 10.66 1.92 -24.62
C ASN A 160 12.12 1.49 -24.81
N SER A 161 12.81 1.05 -23.76
CA SER A 161 14.12 0.40 -23.89
C SER A 161 14.02 -1.03 -24.47
N TYR A 162 12.80 -1.57 -24.57
CA TYR A 162 12.48 -2.85 -25.19
C TYR A 162 11.79 -2.66 -26.55
N SER A 163 11.76 -3.71 -27.36
CA SER A 163 11.18 -3.68 -28.70
C SER A 163 10.39 -4.95 -29.04
N GLY A 164 9.51 -4.85 -30.03
CA GLY A 164 8.74 -5.98 -30.55
C GLY A 164 7.86 -6.63 -29.47
N GLU A 165 7.77 -7.96 -29.52
CA GLU A 165 6.89 -8.75 -28.65
C GLU A 165 7.17 -8.57 -27.15
N GLU A 166 8.44 -8.33 -26.76
CA GLU A 166 8.77 -8.12 -25.34
C GLU A 166 8.16 -6.83 -24.80
N LYS A 167 8.18 -5.76 -25.60
CA LYS A 167 7.53 -4.49 -25.24
C LYS A 167 6.02 -4.66 -25.11
N GLU A 168 5.39 -5.36 -26.05
CA GLU A 168 3.95 -5.64 -26.00
C GLU A 168 3.57 -6.45 -24.76
N ALA A 169 4.35 -7.47 -24.43
CA ALA A 169 4.16 -8.30 -23.25
C ALA A 169 4.29 -7.49 -21.95
N MET A 170 5.25 -6.57 -21.87
CA MET A 170 5.41 -5.67 -20.72
C MET A 170 4.22 -4.72 -20.57
N ILE A 171 3.75 -4.10 -21.65
CA ILE A 171 2.56 -3.22 -21.62
C ILE A 171 1.34 -3.99 -21.11
N LEU A 172 1.11 -5.20 -21.63
CA LEU A 172 0.01 -6.06 -21.19
C LEU A 172 0.11 -6.38 -19.69
N PHE A 173 1.31 -6.74 -19.23
CA PHE A 173 1.54 -7.10 -17.84
C PHE A 173 1.37 -5.91 -16.88
N TYR A 174 1.93 -4.75 -17.20
CA TYR A 174 1.79 -3.55 -16.36
C TYR A 174 0.35 -3.06 -16.32
N LYS A 175 -0.40 -3.16 -17.43
CA LYS A 175 -1.85 -2.85 -17.43
C LYS A 175 -2.60 -3.76 -16.48
N PHE A 176 -2.37 -5.07 -16.57
CA PHE A 176 -3.00 -6.05 -15.68
C PHE A 176 -2.73 -5.74 -14.20
N LEU A 177 -1.47 -5.47 -13.85
CA LEU A 177 -1.12 -5.12 -12.47
C LEU A 177 -1.78 -3.81 -12.02
N PHE A 178 -1.69 -2.76 -12.83
CA PHE A 178 -2.30 -1.47 -12.53
C PHE A 178 -3.80 -1.61 -12.22
N ASP A 179 -4.53 -2.38 -13.04
CA ASP A 179 -5.95 -2.63 -12.84
C ASP A 179 -6.23 -3.37 -11.54
N ARG A 180 -5.40 -4.36 -11.19
CA ARG A 180 -5.53 -5.10 -9.91
C ARG A 180 -5.25 -4.20 -8.72
N PHE A 181 -4.23 -3.35 -8.78
CA PHE A 181 -3.91 -2.42 -7.70
C PHE A 181 -4.95 -1.30 -7.55
N ARG A 182 -5.65 -0.90 -8.62
CA ARG A 182 -6.69 0.14 -8.57
C ARG A 182 -8.12 -0.36 -8.37
N LYS A 183 -8.34 -1.68 -8.42
CA LYS A 183 -9.67 -2.25 -8.16
C LYS A 183 -10.01 -2.22 -6.67
N PRO A 184 -11.23 -1.80 -6.26
CA PRO A 184 -11.73 -2.01 -4.91
C PRO A 184 -11.66 -3.50 -4.54
N ALA A 185 -11.01 -3.85 -3.43
CA ALA A 185 -10.58 -5.23 -3.17
C ALA A 185 -11.18 -5.86 -1.90
N LYS A 186 -11.93 -5.12 -1.08
CA LYS A 186 -12.44 -5.62 0.22
C LYS A 186 -13.19 -6.95 0.12
N ASN A 187 -14.01 -7.09 -0.93
CA ASN A 187 -14.79 -8.30 -1.22
C ASN A 187 -14.22 -9.08 -2.41
N ASP A 188 -12.95 -8.84 -2.78
CA ASP A 188 -12.26 -9.48 -3.89
C ASP A 188 -10.94 -10.12 -3.41
N PRO A 189 -11.02 -11.32 -2.78
CA PRO A 189 -9.84 -12.02 -2.29
C PRO A 189 -8.85 -12.38 -3.41
N GLN A 190 -9.32 -12.50 -4.66
CA GLN A 190 -8.46 -12.75 -5.81
C GLN A 190 -7.54 -11.57 -6.09
N THR A 191 -8.03 -10.33 -5.99
CA THR A 191 -7.18 -9.15 -6.13
C THR A 191 -6.06 -9.12 -5.08
N TYR A 192 -6.36 -9.38 -3.80
CA TYR A 192 -5.32 -9.43 -2.77
C TYR A 192 -4.35 -10.59 -2.98
N LEU A 193 -4.82 -11.76 -3.41
CA LEU A 193 -3.95 -12.88 -3.74
C LEU A 193 -2.93 -12.53 -4.83
N ILE A 194 -3.41 -11.96 -5.95
CA ILE A 194 -2.57 -11.62 -7.11
C ILE A 194 -1.56 -10.52 -6.74
N THR A 195 -2.05 -9.44 -6.13
CA THR A 195 -1.21 -8.29 -5.78
C THR A 195 -0.18 -8.64 -4.71
N SER A 196 -0.53 -9.43 -3.69
CA SER A 196 0.43 -9.87 -2.66
C SER A 196 1.47 -10.85 -3.21
N ALA A 197 1.09 -11.76 -4.12
CA ALA A 197 2.03 -12.67 -4.77
C ALA A 197 3.07 -11.90 -5.59
N TYR A 198 2.64 -10.94 -6.41
CA TYR A 198 3.55 -10.06 -7.16
C TYR A 198 4.43 -9.20 -6.25
N SER A 199 3.83 -8.57 -5.24
CA SER A 199 4.54 -7.74 -4.24
C SER A 199 5.63 -8.52 -3.53
N ASN A 200 5.35 -9.76 -3.11
CA ASN A 200 6.32 -10.60 -2.44
C ASN A 200 7.42 -11.12 -3.36
N LEU A 201 7.14 -11.30 -4.66
CA LEU A 201 8.19 -11.54 -5.64
C LEU A 201 9.12 -10.33 -5.77
N ALA A 202 8.57 -9.12 -5.75
CA ALA A 202 9.35 -7.89 -5.75
C ALA A 202 10.17 -7.71 -4.46
N PHE A 203 9.59 -7.93 -3.28
CA PHE A 203 10.33 -7.84 -2.01
C PHE A 203 11.46 -8.87 -1.88
N LYS A 204 11.32 -10.06 -2.48
CA LYS A 204 12.41 -11.05 -2.56
C LYS A 204 13.57 -10.57 -3.43
N ASN A 205 13.34 -9.60 -4.31
CA ASN A 205 14.42 -8.87 -4.97
C ASN A 205 15.01 -7.88 -3.98
N LYS A 206 16.26 -8.10 -3.54
CA LYS A 206 16.97 -7.33 -2.50
C LYS A 206 17.10 -5.82 -2.78
N LYS A 207 16.63 -5.34 -3.93
CA LYS A 207 16.64 -3.94 -4.35
C LYS A 207 15.31 -3.22 -4.11
N VAL A 208 14.31 -3.84 -3.48
CA VAL A 208 12.99 -3.23 -3.29
C VAL A 208 12.67 -3.13 -1.81
N ASP A 209 12.66 -1.92 -1.27
CA ASP A 209 12.29 -1.63 0.11
C ASP A 209 10.78 -1.40 0.26
N ALA A 210 10.16 -0.82 -0.77
CA ALA A 210 8.77 -0.44 -0.73
C ALA A 210 8.04 -0.62 -2.05
N ILE A 211 6.71 -0.52 -2.00
CA ILE A 211 5.82 -0.53 -3.16
C ILE A 211 4.92 0.69 -3.07
N PHE A 212 4.93 1.50 -4.13
CA PHE A 212 4.05 2.65 -4.30
C PHE A 212 2.93 2.27 -5.26
N TYR A 213 1.70 2.61 -4.90
CA TYR A 213 0.54 2.38 -5.76
C TYR A 213 -0.55 3.43 -5.52
N PRO A 214 -1.39 3.74 -6.51
CA PRO A 214 -2.45 4.73 -6.35
C PRO A 214 -3.48 4.29 -5.29
N SER A 215 -3.99 5.27 -4.53
CA SER A 215 -5.10 5.06 -3.60
C SER A 215 -6.41 4.81 -4.36
N VAL A 216 -7.14 3.77 -3.98
CA VAL A 216 -8.45 3.45 -4.58
C VAL A 216 -9.56 4.31 -3.97
N PRO A 217 -9.68 4.44 -2.63
CA PRO A 217 -10.73 5.23 -1.99
C PRO A 217 -10.63 6.73 -2.26
N PHE A 218 -9.43 7.24 -2.60
CA PHE A 218 -9.21 8.65 -2.92
C PHE A 218 -9.12 8.91 -4.43
N GLN A 219 -9.83 8.12 -5.24
CA GLN A 219 -9.92 8.27 -6.72
C GLN A 219 -8.57 8.29 -7.47
N GLY A 220 -7.49 7.84 -6.84
CA GLY A 220 -6.13 7.90 -7.37
C GLY A 220 -5.38 9.20 -7.08
N ASP A 221 -6.00 10.17 -6.42
CA ASP A 221 -5.38 11.47 -6.07
C ASP A 221 -4.42 11.37 -4.89
N GLY A 222 -4.41 10.23 -4.19
CA GLY A 222 -3.45 9.91 -3.14
C GLY A 222 -2.59 8.71 -3.51
N VAL A 223 -1.44 8.59 -2.87
CA VAL A 223 -0.49 7.49 -3.09
C VAL A 223 -0.37 6.68 -1.81
N ASN A 224 -0.54 5.37 -1.96
CA ASN A 224 -0.26 4.40 -0.91
C ASN A 224 1.18 3.92 -1.00
N LEU A 225 1.73 3.62 0.17
CA LEU A 225 3.07 3.07 0.38
C LEU A 225 2.99 1.81 1.22
N ALA A 226 3.67 0.76 0.80
CA ALA A 226 3.91 -0.45 1.58
C ALA A 226 5.41 -0.70 1.73
N ILE A 227 5.96 -0.58 2.93
CA ILE A 227 7.38 -0.85 3.23
C ILE A 227 7.51 -2.23 3.89
N GLN A 228 8.42 -3.06 3.37
CA GLN A 228 8.63 -4.41 3.91
C GLN A 228 9.31 -4.39 5.29
N ALA A 229 9.07 -5.43 6.09
CA ALA A 229 9.64 -5.56 7.43
C ALA A 229 11.18 -5.64 7.48
N GLY A 230 11.84 -5.98 6.36
CA GLY A 230 13.30 -6.02 6.25
C GLY A 230 13.97 -4.65 6.11
N TYR A 231 13.19 -3.58 5.96
CA TYR A 231 13.72 -2.21 5.94
C TYR A 231 14.22 -1.81 7.33
N ASP A 232 15.32 -1.06 7.40
CA ASP A 232 15.88 -0.57 8.67
C ASP A 232 15.05 0.65 9.15
N PHE A 233 13.93 0.38 9.80
CA PHE A 233 12.99 1.42 10.27
C PHE A 233 13.64 2.37 11.27
N ASP A 234 14.46 1.88 12.19
CA ASP A 234 15.07 2.71 13.23
C ASP A 234 16.07 3.71 12.63
N LYS A 235 16.82 3.28 11.61
CA LYS A 235 17.78 4.14 10.92
C LYS A 235 17.10 5.09 9.94
N ASN A 236 16.08 4.63 9.23
CA ASN A 236 15.58 5.31 8.03
C ASN A 236 14.26 6.05 8.24
N LEU A 237 13.51 5.72 9.28
CA LEU A 237 12.18 6.26 9.55
C LEU A 237 12.15 6.98 10.90
N GLN A 238 11.82 8.27 10.88
CA GLN A 238 11.69 9.08 12.09
C GLN A 238 10.24 9.53 12.27
N LEU A 239 9.64 9.24 13.42
CA LEU A 239 8.32 9.76 13.78
C LEU A 239 8.45 11.23 14.17
N GLU A 240 7.81 12.14 13.43
CA GLU A 240 7.97 13.60 13.63
C GLU A 240 6.75 14.22 14.30
N LEU A 241 5.57 13.63 14.12
CA LEU A 241 4.33 14.11 14.71
C LEU A 241 3.39 12.95 14.96
N VAL A 242 2.70 13.00 16.10
CA VAL A 242 1.58 12.13 16.41
C VAL A 242 0.38 12.98 16.79
N ALA A 243 -0.78 12.67 16.24
CA ALA A 243 -2.03 13.26 16.66
C ALA A 243 -3.15 12.20 16.73
N ARG A 244 -4.07 12.35 17.68
CA ARG A 244 -5.28 11.55 17.83
C ARG A 244 -6.48 12.41 17.49
N ASN A 245 -7.26 11.92 16.55
CA ASN A 245 -8.52 12.50 16.13
C ASN A 245 -9.65 11.72 16.79
N GLN A 246 -10.68 12.43 17.23
CA GLN A 246 -12.00 11.88 17.50
C GLN A 246 -12.91 12.32 16.36
N PHE A 247 -13.58 11.36 15.73
CA PHE A 247 -14.64 11.65 14.77
C PHE A 247 -15.99 11.25 15.34
N GLU A 248 -16.97 12.10 15.13
CA GLU A 248 -18.37 11.82 15.37
C GLU A 248 -19.03 11.30 14.09
N ARG A 249 -19.74 10.19 14.21
CA ARG A 249 -20.62 9.65 13.19
C ARG A 249 -21.96 10.36 13.28
N LEU A 250 -22.27 11.20 12.30
CA LEU A 250 -23.45 12.07 12.34
C LEU A 250 -24.75 11.32 12.02
N ASP A 251 -24.66 10.18 11.33
CA ASP A 251 -25.83 9.43 10.88
C ASP A 251 -25.58 7.91 10.79
N THR A 252 -26.67 7.15 10.74
CA THR A 252 -26.65 5.69 10.66
C THR A 252 -26.97 5.16 9.26
N THR A 253 -26.91 6.03 8.24
CA THR A 253 -27.19 5.63 6.86
C THR A 253 -26.11 4.66 6.34
N PRO A 254 -26.36 3.99 5.18
CA PRO A 254 -25.34 3.18 4.52
C PRO A 254 -24.05 3.95 4.14
N HIS A 255 -24.13 5.29 4.04
CA HIS A 255 -23.04 6.18 3.69
C HIS A 255 -22.92 7.29 4.74
N PRO A 256 -22.48 6.95 5.96
CA PRO A 256 -22.44 7.90 7.06
C PRO A 256 -21.44 9.01 6.83
N THR A 257 -21.76 10.18 7.37
CA THR A 257 -20.80 11.28 7.50
C THR A 257 -20.03 11.15 8.81
N PHE A 258 -18.70 11.29 8.72
CA PHE A 258 -17.83 11.41 9.88
C PHE A 258 -17.27 12.83 9.94
N GLN A 259 -17.43 13.48 11.09
CA GLN A 259 -16.93 14.81 11.35
C GLN A 259 -15.85 14.77 12.43
N GLU A 260 -14.70 15.39 12.19
CA GLU A 260 -13.69 15.57 13.24
C GLU A 260 -14.21 16.54 14.31
N VAL A 261 -14.28 16.07 15.55
CA VAL A 261 -14.78 16.85 16.71
C VAL A 261 -13.70 17.14 17.73
N GLU A 262 -12.61 16.38 17.73
CA GLU A 262 -11.43 16.66 18.57
C GLU A 262 -10.15 16.27 17.81
N LEU A 263 -9.12 17.11 17.92
CA LEU A 263 -7.75 16.80 17.53
C LEU A 263 -6.84 17.07 18.72
N ARG A 264 -6.15 16.04 19.20
CA ARG A 264 -5.06 16.19 20.16
C ARG A 264 -3.75 15.85 19.50
N GLN A 265 -2.77 16.72 19.62
CA GLN A 265 -1.41 16.43 19.19
C GLN A 265 -0.57 16.03 20.40
N ALA A 266 0.36 15.09 20.23
CA ALA A 266 1.35 14.77 21.25
C ALA A 266 2.19 16.02 21.58
N LYS A 267 2.42 16.27 22.87
CA LYS A 267 3.28 17.36 23.36
C LYS A 267 4.73 17.14 23.01
N GLN A 268 5.19 15.89 23.08
CA GLN A 268 6.58 15.52 22.85
C GLN A 268 6.69 14.08 22.33
N LEU A 269 7.70 13.86 21.48
CA LEU A 269 8.15 12.55 21.05
C LEU A 269 9.52 12.27 21.69
N ASP A 270 9.56 11.36 22.65
CA ASP A 270 10.81 10.93 23.29
C ASP A 270 11.44 9.82 22.45
N HIS A 271 12.30 10.21 21.51
CA HIS A 271 13.02 9.28 20.65
C HIS A 271 14.00 8.38 21.42
N GLY A 272 14.52 8.86 22.57
CA GLY A 272 15.46 8.09 23.39
C GLY A 272 14.79 6.87 24.03
N ASN A 273 13.54 7.03 24.46
CA ASN A 273 12.74 5.95 25.08
C ASN A 273 11.67 5.37 24.13
N GLN A 274 11.58 5.84 22.89
CA GLN A 274 10.56 5.45 21.90
C GLN A 274 9.12 5.65 22.40
N ARG A 275 8.86 6.77 23.09
CA ARG A 275 7.58 7.08 23.74
C ARG A 275 6.89 8.31 23.16
N ILE A 276 5.56 8.24 23.13
CA ILE A 276 4.66 9.33 22.76
C ILE A 276 4.15 9.97 24.06
N ILE A 277 4.36 11.28 24.21
CA ILE A 277 3.96 12.04 25.40
C ILE A 277 2.82 12.98 25.00
N TRP A 278 1.62 12.75 25.54
CA TRP A 278 0.38 13.48 25.25
C TRP A 278 0.11 14.65 26.20
#